data_AF-A0A4Q7FZZ7-F1
#
_entry.id   AF-A0A4Q7FZZ7-F1
#
_cell.length_a   1.000
_cell.length_b   1.000
_cell.length_c   1.000
_cell.angle_alpha   90.00
_cell.angle_beta   90.00
_cell.angle_gamma   90.00
#
_symmetry.space_group_name_H-M   'P 1'
#
loop_
_entity.id
_entity.type
_entity.pdbx_description
1 polymer ?
#
loop_
_entity_poly.entity_id
_entity_poly.type
_entity_poly.pdbx_seq_one_letter_code
_entity_poly.pdbx_strand_id
1 'polypeptide(L)'
;LPETPMATTMVDGYPCDVWWDSNGETVVESYTITGMAHGTPLGPAANDERYGEAGAFLIEAGISSSYHIANFFGLTEQARRPAPAPKEADKPAVKPVAQPVAKETAKQPMPLPRAAPSRQAAPSRNLRGRAREISDVITRALTAAGLMK
;
A
#
# COMPACT_ATOMS: atom_id res chain seq x y z
N LEU A 1 20.20 -0.66 30.28
CA LEU A 1 19.42 0.57 30.53
C LEU A 1 18.71 0.41 31.87
N PRO A 2 18.42 1.50 32.60
CA PRO A 2 17.63 1.42 33.83
C PRO A 2 16.18 0.96 33.56
N GLU A 3 15.54 0.39 34.56
CA GLU A 3 14.12 -0.05 34.48
C GLU A 3 13.16 1.13 34.27
N THR A 4 13.47 2.28 34.87
CA THR A 4 12.66 3.51 34.72
C THR A 4 13.19 4.35 33.56
N PRO A 5 12.33 5.08 32.84
CA PRO A 5 12.76 6.00 31.81
C PRO A 5 13.65 7.10 32.39
N MET A 6 14.56 7.60 31.56
CA MET A 6 15.45 8.70 31.92
C MET A 6 14.76 10.06 31.71
N ALA A 7 13.81 10.12 30.78
CA ALA A 7 12.94 11.27 30.57
C ALA A 7 11.59 10.83 30.01
N THR A 8 10.55 11.63 30.27
CA THR A 8 9.25 11.53 29.62
C THR A 8 8.97 12.84 28.91
N THR A 9 8.63 12.78 27.63
CA THR A 9 8.27 13.92 26.79
C THR A 9 6.88 13.72 26.17
N MET A 10 6.38 14.72 25.45
CA MET A 10 5.13 14.65 24.69
C MET A 10 5.43 14.74 23.19
N VAL A 11 5.01 13.73 22.43
CA VAL A 11 5.14 13.67 20.97
C VAL A 11 3.76 13.45 20.37
N ASP A 12 3.35 14.34 19.47
CA ASP A 12 2.02 14.33 18.83
C ASP A 12 0.85 14.18 19.82
N GLY A 13 1.01 14.76 21.02
CA GLY A 13 0.00 14.71 22.07
C GLY A 13 0.02 13.45 22.94
N TYR A 14 0.98 12.54 22.75
CA TYR A 14 1.14 11.31 23.53
C TYR A 14 2.43 11.27 24.36
N PRO A 15 2.42 10.65 25.55
CA PRO A 15 3.64 10.42 26.33
C PRO A 15 4.64 9.54 25.58
N CYS A 16 5.90 9.97 25.55
CA CYS A 16 7.04 9.23 25.05
C CYS A 16 8.12 9.16 26.13
N ASP A 17 8.39 7.95 26.60
CA ASP A 17 9.45 7.63 27.55
C ASP A 17 10.75 7.33 26.81
N VAL A 18 11.87 7.83 27.32
CA VAL A 18 13.16 7.82 26.60
C VAL A 18 14.30 7.31 27.49
N TRP A 19 15.19 6.51 26.89
CA TRP A 19 16.42 6.02 27.49
C TRP A 19 17.63 6.30 26.60
N TRP A 20 18.74 6.69 27.20
CA TRP A 20 19.97 7.06 26.50
C TRP A 20 21.12 6.13 26.86
N ASP A 21 22.08 5.99 25.96
CA ASP A 21 23.34 5.27 26.21
C ASP A 21 24.36 6.14 26.97
N SER A 22 25.58 5.63 27.15
CA SER A 22 26.66 6.38 27.83
C SER A 22 27.15 7.61 27.06
N ASN A 23 26.87 7.68 25.75
CA ASN A 23 27.22 8.82 24.90
C ASN A 23 26.09 9.87 24.85
N GLY A 24 24.95 9.60 25.49
CA GLY A 24 23.76 10.43 25.44
C GLY A 24 22.90 10.22 24.20
N GLU A 25 23.16 9.16 23.42
CA GLU A 25 22.33 8.80 22.26
C GLU A 25 21.06 8.09 22.73
N THR A 26 19.91 8.49 22.18
CA THR A 26 18.63 7.84 22.49
C THR A 26 18.58 6.47 21.84
N VAL A 27 18.45 5.42 22.67
CA VAL A 27 18.50 4.02 22.23
C VAL A 27 17.18 3.27 22.41
N VAL A 28 16.26 3.83 23.20
CA VAL A 28 14.89 3.32 23.33
C VAL A 28 13.93 4.50 23.45
N GLU A 29 12.82 4.41 22.71
CA GLU A 29 11.64 5.24 22.86
C GLU A 29 10.43 4.34 23.12
N SER A 30 9.56 4.73 24.05
CA SER A 30 8.31 4.02 24.37
C SER A 30 7.14 4.97 24.34
N TYR A 31 6.26 4.79 23.35
CA TYR A 31 5.08 5.62 23.13
C TYR A 31 3.84 4.98 23.76
N THR A 32 3.11 5.73 24.58
CA THR A 32 1.83 5.29 25.14
C THR A 32 0.67 6.01 24.45
N ILE A 33 -0.02 5.32 23.54
CA ILE A 33 -1.14 5.89 22.79
C ILE A 33 -2.44 5.66 23.57
N THR A 34 -2.78 6.59 24.46
CA THR A 34 -3.91 6.47 25.38
C THR A 34 -5.25 6.42 24.63
N GLY A 35 -6.11 5.46 25.00
CA GLY A 35 -7.47 5.35 24.47
C GLY A 35 -7.58 4.72 23.08
N MET A 36 -6.48 4.25 22.48
CA MET A 36 -6.50 3.59 21.18
C MET A 36 -6.93 2.12 21.30
N ALA A 37 -7.75 1.65 20.36
CA ALA A 37 -8.01 0.22 20.20
C ALA A 37 -6.77 -0.51 19.66
N HIS A 38 -6.77 -1.85 19.66
CA HIS A 38 -5.66 -2.60 19.07
C HIS A 38 -5.57 -2.33 17.56
N GLY A 39 -4.41 -1.81 17.11
CA GLY A 39 -4.15 -1.47 15.73
C GLY A 39 -2.90 -0.60 15.58
N THR A 40 -2.60 -0.23 14.34
CA THR A 40 -1.49 0.66 13.97
C THR A 40 -1.97 2.10 13.98
N PRO A 41 -1.34 2.99 14.77
CA PRO A 41 -1.70 4.41 14.77
C PRO A 41 -1.21 5.09 13.48
N LEU A 42 -2.13 5.81 12.85
CA LEU A 42 -1.91 6.71 11.72
C LEU A 42 -2.01 8.16 12.19
N GLY A 43 -1.27 9.03 11.50
CA GLY A 43 -1.24 10.45 11.78
C GLY A 43 -0.36 11.20 10.78
N PRO A 44 -0.24 12.52 10.95
CA PRO A 44 0.67 13.34 10.17
C PRO A 44 2.14 12.98 10.50
N ALA A 45 3.01 13.21 9.52
CA ALA A 45 4.45 13.24 9.68
C ALA A 45 4.94 14.69 9.85
N ALA A 46 6.25 14.89 10.04
CA ALA A 46 6.82 16.23 10.23
C ALA A 46 6.60 17.21 9.06
N ASN A 47 6.26 16.72 7.87
CA ASN A 47 5.94 17.52 6.68
C ASN A 47 4.43 17.63 6.42
N ASP A 48 3.59 17.38 7.43
CA ASP A 48 2.12 17.29 7.34
C ASP A 48 1.62 16.21 6.35
N GLU A 49 2.51 15.35 5.83
CA GLU A 49 2.14 14.23 4.98
C GLU A 49 1.49 13.14 5.83
N ARG A 50 0.40 12.55 5.33
CA ARG A 50 -0.23 11.41 5.98
C ARG A 50 0.31 10.11 5.43
N TYR A 51 0.77 9.24 6.33
CA TYR A 51 1.17 7.88 5.98
C TYR A 51 0.02 6.90 6.22
N GLY A 52 -0.39 6.22 5.16
CA GLY A 52 -1.44 5.21 5.21
C GLY A 52 -2.86 5.79 5.06
N GLU A 53 -3.84 4.89 5.01
CA GLU A 53 -5.27 5.18 4.95
C GLU A 53 -5.97 4.39 6.06
N ALA A 54 -6.96 5.00 6.72
CA ALA A 54 -7.71 4.34 7.78
C ALA A 54 -8.42 3.07 7.26
N GLY A 55 -8.46 2.03 8.08
CA GLY A 55 -8.99 0.73 7.71
C GLY A 55 -9.08 -0.22 8.89
N ALA A 56 -9.32 -1.50 8.62
CA ALA A 56 -9.32 -2.50 9.67
C ALA A 56 -7.94 -2.53 10.36
N PHE A 57 -7.92 -2.22 11.66
CA PHE A 57 -6.71 -2.14 12.49
C PHE A 57 -5.71 -1.04 12.07
N LEU A 58 -6.07 -0.13 11.15
CA LEU A 58 -5.30 1.05 10.82
C LEU A 58 -6.08 2.27 11.31
N ILE A 59 -5.67 2.84 12.43
CA ILE A 59 -6.48 3.74 13.24
C ILE A 59 -5.90 5.15 13.15
N GLU A 60 -6.70 6.14 12.72
CA GLU A 60 -6.30 7.55 12.81
C GLU A 60 -6.26 7.97 14.28
N ALA A 61 -5.05 7.97 14.85
CA ALA A 61 -4.78 8.34 16.24
C ALA A 61 -4.12 9.73 16.33
N GLY A 62 -3.78 10.35 15.20
CA GLY A 62 -3.07 11.63 15.18
C GLY A 62 -1.56 11.51 15.39
N ILE A 63 -1.03 10.28 15.37
CA ILE A 63 0.40 9.97 15.44
C ILE A 63 0.72 8.83 14.47
N SER A 64 1.76 8.96 13.65
CA SER A 64 2.18 7.89 12.74
C SER A 64 3.27 7.03 13.37
N SER A 65 2.95 5.79 13.79
CA SER A 65 3.98 4.90 14.34
C SER A 65 5.08 4.61 13.32
N SER A 66 4.71 4.41 12.05
CA SER A 66 5.68 4.10 11.00
C SER A 66 6.66 5.25 10.77
N TYR A 67 6.18 6.50 10.82
CA TYR A 67 7.05 7.67 10.73
C TYR A 67 8.02 7.76 11.91
N HIS A 68 7.53 7.66 13.14
CA HIS A 68 8.40 7.77 14.34
C HIS A 68 9.41 6.64 14.41
N ILE A 69 9.02 5.41 14.09
CA ILE A 69 9.96 4.28 13.99
C ILE A 69 11.02 4.55 12.92
N ALA A 70 10.62 4.99 11.73
CA ALA A 70 11.57 5.31 10.67
C ALA A 70 12.49 6.47 11.07
N ASN A 71 11.98 7.49 11.76
CA ASN A 71 12.74 8.64 12.20
C ASN A 71 13.78 8.26 13.25
N PHE A 72 13.41 7.44 14.23
CA PHE A 72 14.31 6.92 15.27
C PHE A 72 15.52 6.20 14.66
N PHE A 73 15.31 5.40 13.61
CA PHE A 73 16.39 4.71 12.90
C PHE A 73 17.06 5.55 11.79
N GLY A 74 16.72 6.84 11.65
CA GLY A 74 17.28 7.72 10.62
C GLY A 74 16.93 7.33 9.18
N LEU A 75 15.76 6.72 8.95
CA LEU A 75 15.32 6.21 7.65
C LEU A 75 14.43 7.19 6.87
N THR A 76 13.99 8.28 7.49
CA THR A 76 13.09 9.28 6.89
C THR A 76 13.76 10.08 5.76
N GLU A 77 15.05 10.41 5.90
CA GLU A 77 15.81 11.15 4.88
C GLU A 77 16.36 10.24 3.76
N GLN A 78 16.79 9.03 4.10
CA GLN A 78 17.32 8.05 3.14
C GLN A 78 16.25 7.56 2.17
N ALA A 79 15.00 7.39 2.63
CA ALA A 79 13.87 6.98 1.78
C ALA A 79 13.55 8.01 0.68
N ARG A 80 13.93 9.27 0.88
CA ARG A 80 13.75 10.36 -0.08
C ARG A 80 14.81 10.41 -1.17
N ARG A 81 15.95 9.72 -1.00
CA ARG A 81 16.93 9.60 -2.07
C ARG A 81 16.35 8.64 -3.11
N PRO A 82 16.06 9.09 -4.35
CA PRO A 82 15.63 8.18 -5.40
C PRO A 82 16.68 7.08 -5.51
N ALA A 83 16.25 5.82 -5.38
CA ALA A 83 17.11 4.71 -5.72
C ALA A 83 17.62 4.94 -7.16
N PRO A 84 18.93 4.76 -7.44
CA PRO A 84 19.38 4.75 -8.82
C PRO A 84 18.56 3.69 -9.56
N ALA A 85 17.96 4.08 -10.69
CA ALA A 85 17.09 3.23 -11.48
C ALA A 85 17.73 1.84 -11.68
N PRO A 86 17.00 0.74 -11.45
CA PRO A 86 17.51 -0.60 -11.71
C PRO A 86 18.00 -0.69 -13.16
N LYS A 87 19.28 -0.98 -13.35
CA LYS A 87 19.77 -1.41 -14.66
C LYS A 87 19.16 -2.79 -14.91
N GLU A 88 18.27 -2.82 -15.90
CA GLU A 88 17.58 -3.99 -16.40
C GLU A 88 18.60 -5.11 -16.70
N ALA A 89 18.50 -6.21 -15.95
CA ALA A 89 19.22 -7.44 -16.22
C ALA A 89 18.20 -8.50 -16.64
N ASP A 90 18.40 -9.03 -17.84
CA ASP A 90 17.53 -9.94 -18.57
C ASP A 90 17.11 -11.19 -17.77
N LYS A 91 15.82 -11.54 -17.87
CA LYS A 91 15.30 -12.86 -17.49
C LYS A 91 14.86 -13.64 -18.73
N PRO A 92 15.31 -14.89 -18.95
CA PRO A 92 14.71 -15.78 -19.95
C PRO A 92 13.43 -16.42 -19.41
N ALA A 93 12.38 -16.46 -20.24
CA ALA A 93 11.10 -17.10 -19.93
C ALA A 93 11.01 -18.53 -20.47
N VAL A 94 10.42 -19.44 -19.68
CA VAL A 94 9.97 -20.77 -20.13
C VAL A 94 8.44 -20.73 -20.29
N LYS A 95 7.94 -21.23 -21.44
CA LYS A 95 6.51 -21.20 -21.83
C LYS A 95 5.73 -22.41 -21.30
N PRO A 96 4.43 -22.29 -20.97
CA PRO A 96 3.53 -23.43 -20.77
C PRO A 96 2.83 -23.86 -22.08
N VAL A 97 2.64 -25.17 -22.24
CA VAL A 97 1.88 -25.84 -23.32
C VAL A 97 0.38 -25.90 -22.97
N ALA A 98 -0.47 -25.64 -23.95
CA ALA A 98 -1.94 -25.74 -23.86
C ALA A 98 -2.45 -27.10 -24.38
N GLN A 99 -3.58 -27.58 -23.84
CA GLN A 99 -4.51 -28.48 -24.53
C GLN A 99 -5.99 -28.13 -24.24
N PRO A 100 -6.93 -28.35 -25.20
CA PRO A 100 -8.33 -27.86 -25.14
C PRO A 100 -9.39 -28.99 -25.08
N VAL A 101 -10.64 -28.71 -24.63
CA VAL A 101 -11.84 -29.54 -24.94
C VAL A 101 -13.14 -28.69 -25.09
N ALA A 102 -13.96 -29.11 -26.06
CA ALA A 102 -15.19 -28.60 -26.71
C ALA A 102 -16.46 -28.35 -25.83
N LYS A 103 -17.28 -27.31 -26.12
CA LYS A 103 -18.58 -27.19 -26.87
C LYS A 103 -19.73 -28.16 -26.48
N GLU A 104 -20.93 -27.64 -26.13
CA GLU A 104 -22.23 -28.13 -26.63
C GLU A 104 -23.40 -27.11 -26.45
N THR A 105 -24.52 -27.36 -27.11
CA THR A 105 -25.50 -26.44 -27.75
C THR A 105 -26.93 -26.75 -27.27
N ALA A 106 -27.86 -25.77 -27.22
CA ALA A 106 -29.30 -26.00 -27.50
C ALA A 106 -30.14 -24.69 -27.58
N LYS A 107 -31.23 -24.73 -28.38
CA LYS A 107 -32.08 -23.62 -28.87
C LYS A 107 -33.37 -23.37 -28.04
N GLN A 108 -33.94 -22.16 -28.17
CA GLN A 108 -35.22 -21.56 -27.68
C GLN A 108 -36.55 -22.26 -28.18
N PRO A 109 -37.84 -21.84 -27.91
CA PRO A 109 -38.41 -20.56 -27.34
C PRO A 109 -39.74 -20.54 -26.47
N MET A 110 -40.01 -19.33 -25.88
CA MET A 110 -41.30 -18.58 -25.61
C MET A 110 -42.36 -18.97 -24.52
N PRO A 111 -43.28 -18.07 -24.03
CA PRO A 111 -43.14 -16.63 -23.59
C PRO A 111 -44.07 -16.13 -22.40
N LEU A 112 -43.99 -14.81 -22.07
CA LEU A 112 -45.00 -13.84 -21.50
C LEU A 112 -45.07 -13.51 -19.96
N PRO A 113 -45.55 -12.30 -19.52
CA PRO A 113 -44.77 -11.32 -18.70
C PRO A 113 -45.47 -10.75 -17.44
N ARG A 114 -44.75 -10.03 -16.53
CA ARG A 114 -45.34 -8.92 -15.73
C ARG A 114 -44.34 -7.94 -15.05
N ALA A 115 -44.52 -6.66 -15.40
CA ALA A 115 -44.36 -5.39 -14.65
C ALA A 115 -43.00 -4.93 -14.04
N ALA A 116 -42.50 -3.79 -14.55
CA ALA A 116 -41.58 -2.84 -13.90
C ALA A 116 -42.20 -1.42 -13.94
N PRO A 117 -41.75 -0.48 -13.09
CA PRO A 117 -40.67 0.45 -13.51
C PRO A 117 -39.57 0.60 -12.42
N SER A 118 -38.31 0.27 -12.72
CA SER A 118 -37.21 1.17 -13.14
C SER A 118 -36.48 1.91 -12.01
N ARG A 119 -35.42 1.28 -11.49
CA ARG A 119 -34.28 1.96 -10.85
C ARG A 119 -33.08 1.83 -11.80
N GLN A 120 -32.59 2.95 -12.32
CA GLN A 120 -31.46 3.02 -13.25
C GLN A 120 -30.18 2.52 -12.55
N ALA A 121 -29.48 1.58 -13.19
CA ALA A 121 -28.15 1.11 -12.82
C ALA A 121 -27.10 1.81 -13.71
N ALA A 122 -26.08 2.38 -13.08
CA ALA A 122 -24.90 2.93 -13.75
C ALA A 122 -24.00 1.80 -14.31
N PRO A 123 -23.25 2.02 -15.41
CA PRO A 123 -22.54 0.96 -16.10
C PRO A 123 -21.27 0.51 -15.34
N SER A 124 -21.12 -0.81 -15.22
CA SER A 124 -19.90 -1.46 -14.75
C SER A 124 -18.76 -1.20 -15.73
N ARG A 125 -17.76 -0.43 -15.29
CA ARG A 125 -16.57 -0.09 -16.09
C ARG A 125 -15.67 -1.33 -16.17
N ASN A 126 -15.50 -1.87 -17.38
CA ASN A 126 -14.74 -3.10 -17.65
C ASN A 126 -13.23 -2.93 -17.34
N LEU A 127 -12.84 -3.21 -16.09
CA LEU A 127 -11.43 -3.20 -15.63
C LEU A 127 -10.52 -4.13 -16.45
N ARG A 128 -11.09 -5.21 -17.00
CA ARG A 128 -10.37 -6.19 -17.81
C ARG A 128 -9.90 -5.63 -19.17
N GLY A 129 -10.62 -4.66 -19.73
CA GLY A 129 -10.23 -3.98 -20.97
C GLY A 129 -9.07 -3.00 -20.72
N ARG A 130 -9.11 -2.29 -19.59
CA ARG A 130 -8.08 -1.32 -19.22
C ARG A 130 -6.74 -1.97 -18.91
N ALA A 131 -6.75 -3.15 -18.26
CA ALA A 131 -5.52 -3.91 -18.03
C ALA A 131 -4.87 -4.35 -19.35
N ARG A 132 -5.68 -4.73 -20.35
CA ARG A 132 -5.20 -5.15 -21.66
C ARG A 132 -4.62 -3.99 -22.47
N GLU A 133 -5.27 -2.83 -22.43
CA GLU A 133 -4.78 -1.59 -23.04
C GLU A 133 -3.43 -1.15 -22.45
N ILE A 134 -3.27 -1.24 -21.12
CA ILE A 134 -2.02 -0.89 -20.45
C ILE A 134 -0.89 -1.85 -20.88
N SER A 135 -1.16 -3.16 -20.94
CA SER A 135 -0.16 -4.12 -21.43
C SER A 135 0.26 -3.83 -22.87
N ASP A 136 -0.67 -3.49 -23.76
CA ASP A 136 -0.38 -3.17 -25.16
C ASP A 136 0.48 -1.90 -25.30
N VAL A 137 0.21 -0.87 -24.51
CA VAL A 137 1.02 0.36 -24.48
C VAL A 137 2.44 0.07 -23.98
N ILE A 138 2.58 -0.73 -22.92
CA ILE A 138 3.89 -1.12 -22.38
C ILE A 138 4.68 -1.93 -23.40
N THR A 139 4.06 -2.93 -24.05
CA THR A 139 4.71 -3.74 -25.07
C THR A 139 5.16 -2.87 -26.25
N ARG A 140 4.30 -1.99 -26.74
CA ARG A 140 4.63 -1.12 -27.88
C ARG A 140 5.76 -0.14 -27.56
N ALA A 141 5.82 0.37 -26.34
CA ALA A 141 6.90 1.23 -25.88
C ALA A 141 8.25 0.49 -25.80
N LEU A 142 8.25 -0.73 -25.26
CA LEU A 142 9.46 -1.55 -25.12
C LEU A 142 9.96 -2.07 -26.48
N THR A 143 9.07 -2.36 -27.44
CA THR A 143 9.45 -2.69 -28.82
C THR A 143 10.04 -1.47 -29.55
N ALA A 144 9.45 -0.28 -29.39
CA ALA A 144 10.00 0.94 -29.98
C ALA A 144 11.40 1.28 -29.42
N ALA A 145 11.65 0.95 -28.15
CA ALA A 145 12.95 1.10 -27.51
C ALA A 145 13.96 0.00 -27.85
N GLY A 146 13.58 -1.02 -28.63
CA GLY A 146 14.44 -2.14 -29.03
C GLY A 146 14.72 -3.15 -27.92
N LEU A 147 14.03 -3.03 -26.77
CA LEU A 147 14.16 -3.92 -25.60
C LEU A 147 13.29 -5.18 -25.72
N MET A 148 12.31 -5.16 -26.63
CA MET A 148 11.60 -6.36 -27.09
C MET A 148 11.66 -6.44 -28.61
N LYS A 149 11.89 -7.65 -29.15
CA LYS A 149 11.83 -7.97 -30.58
C LYS A 149 10.56 -8.72 -30.91
#